data_AF-A0A7K6YZR6-F1
#
_entry.id   AF-A0A7K6YZR6-F1
#
_cell.length_a   1.000
_cell.length_b   1.000
_cell.length_c   1.000
_cell.angle_alpha   90.00
_cell.angle_beta   90.00
_cell.angle_gamma   90.00
#
_symmetry.space_group_name_H-M   'P 1'
#
loop_
_entity.id
_entity.type
_entity.pdbx_description
1 polymer ?
#
loop_
_entity_poly.entity_id
_entity_poly.type
_entity_poly.pdbx_seq_one_letter_code
_entity_poly.pdbx_strand_id
1 'polypeptide(L)'
;KGIDREFYLLFSIFDENDSWYLHKNIEAFTGDPSKVDENDADFKESNKMHAVNGYLFGNLPGLAMCKDDKVSWHLIGLGSHYDMHGVHFQGNTIDLRGTTRDGLALFPHLSGTALMQPDRVGTFKVVCRTFDHFVSGMKHLYEVSSCRNSTRGQQQRGAMRLYYIAAEEVEWDYASNKSSAPKIYNISSNEERCVRFRAFNFYLFILQLWACFPQPSGRSNRFKIQEGPLLHAEVGDSVLIVFKNKANRPYSISAHGIEEVGCEEQPETPVTLPGEINTYRWNVPERSGPGKTDPNCITWVYYSTANFVK
;
A
#
# COMPACT_ATOMS: atom_id res chain seq x y z
N LYS A 1 22.16 21.13 -5.94
CA LYS A 1 21.67 22.37 -6.61
C LYS A 1 20.38 22.03 -7.35
N GLY A 2 19.32 22.83 -7.20
CA GLY A 2 18.03 22.58 -7.87
C GLY A 2 17.09 21.60 -7.18
N ILE A 3 17.38 21.24 -5.92
CA ILE A 3 16.52 20.51 -5.00
C ILE A 3 16.19 21.48 -3.86
N ASP A 4 14.92 21.60 -3.52
CA ASP A 4 14.42 22.49 -2.46
C ASP A 4 14.47 21.80 -1.09
N ARG A 5 14.22 20.47 -1.05
CA ARG A 5 14.23 19.67 0.19
C ARG A 5 14.89 18.30 -0.02
N GLU A 6 15.64 17.86 0.98
CA GLU A 6 16.26 16.54 1.01
C GLU A 6 15.85 15.82 2.31
N PHE A 7 15.39 14.58 2.18
CA PHE A 7 15.04 13.73 3.31
C PHE A 7 15.84 12.43 3.26
N TYR A 8 16.21 11.94 4.44
CA TYR A 8 16.98 10.70 4.60
C TYR A 8 16.17 9.76 5.50
N LEU A 9 15.75 8.61 4.97
CA LEU A 9 14.96 7.63 5.70
C LEU A 9 15.66 6.27 5.70
N LEU A 10 15.91 5.76 6.90
CA LEU A 10 16.36 4.41 7.18
C LEU A 10 15.15 3.56 7.56
N PHE A 11 14.82 2.58 6.74
CA PHE A 11 13.84 1.54 7.04
C PHE A 11 14.58 0.33 7.62
N SER A 12 14.24 -0.04 8.86
CA SER A 12 14.86 -1.18 9.54
C SER A 12 13.92 -1.70 10.61
N ILE A 13 13.94 -3.02 10.82
CA ILE A 13 13.51 -3.64 12.05
C ILE A 13 14.68 -3.53 13.03
N PHE A 14 14.59 -2.61 13.99
CA PHE A 14 15.58 -2.48 15.05
C PHE A 14 15.31 -3.57 16.08
N ASP A 15 16.06 -4.66 15.96
CA ASP A 15 15.97 -5.80 16.89
C ASP A 15 16.79 -5.52 18.15
N GLU A 16 16.12 -5.06 19.21
CA GLU A 16 16.77 -4.78 20.49
C GLU A 16 17.22 -6.05 21.23
N ASN A 17 16.81 -7.25 20.78
CA ASN A 17 17.31 -8.51 21.35
C ASN A 17 18.81 -8.70 21.05
N ASP A 18 19.29 -8.19 19.91
CA ASP A 18 20.69 -8.25 19.50
C ASP A 18 21.51 -7.04 19.99
N SER A 19 20.88 -6.13 20.75
CA SER A 19 21.50 -4.93 21.26
C SER A 19 22.46 -5.26 22.41
N TRP A 20 23.66 -4.66 22.39
CA TRP A 20 24.61 -4.71 23.50
C TRP A 20 24.04 -4.18 24.83
N TYR A 21 22.92 -3.45 24.76
CA TYR A 21 22.26 -2.84 25.91
C TYR A 21 21.02 -3.61 26.39
N LEU A 22 20.71 -4.79 25.83
CA LEU A 22 19.51 -5.57 26.19
C LEU A 22 19.37 -5.75 27.71
N HIS A 23 20.37 -6.29 28.40
CA HIS A 23 20.27 -6.50 29.85
C HIS A 23 20.08 -5.20 30.64
N LYS A 24 20.69 -4.08 30.20
CA LYS A 24 20.47 -2.78 30.84
C LYS A 24 19.03 -2.28 30.64
N ASN A 25 18.46 -2.51 29.47
CA ASN A 25 17.06 -2.17 29.18
C ASN A 25 16.11 -3.03 30.02
N ILE A 26 16.40 -4.34 30.17
CA ILE A 26 15.62 -5.23 31.03
C ILE A 26 15.61 -4.71 32.47
N GLU A 27 16.80 -4.43 33.04
CA GLU A 27 16.93 -3.90 34.40
C GLU A 27 16.21 -2.57 34.61
N ALA A 28 16.24 -1.69 33.61
CA ALA A 28 15.66 -0.35 33.71
C ALA A 28 14.14 -0.31 33.52
N PHE A 29 13.57 -1.17 32.66
CA PHE A 29 12.20 -0.97 32.15
C PHE A 29 11.20 -2.10 32.44
N THR A 30 11.62 -3.29 32.85
CA THR A 30 10.69 -4.43 32.99
C THR A 30 10.00 -4.55 34.35
N GLY A 31 10.29 -3.64 35.28
CA GLY A 31 9.71 -3.59 36.64
C GLY A 31 10.17 -4.72 37.56
N ASP A 32 10.14 -5.97 37.08
CA ASP A 32 10.71 -7.16 37.72
C ASP A 32 11.53 -7.98 36.70
N PRO A 33 12.84 -7.67 36.58
CA PRO A 33 13.75 -8.36 35.65
C PRO A 33 13.81 -9.88 35.83
N SER A 34 13.51 -10.40 37.03
CA SER A 34 13.61 -11.83 37.34
C SER A 34 12.55 -12.69 36.64
N LYS A 35 11.47 -12.05 36.14
CA LYS A 35 10.38 -12.71 35.43
C LYS A 35 10.53 -12.72 33.92
N VAL A 36 11.57 -12.07 33.40
CA VAL A 36 11.81 -11.97 31.97
C VAL A 36 12.48 -13.25 31.48
N ASP A 37 11.80 -13.95 30.57
CA ASP A 37 12.42 -15.02 29.79
C ASP A 37 12.87 -14.45 28.44
N GLU A 38 14.18 -14.27 28.27
CA GLU A 38 14.76 -13.77 27.03
C GLU A 38 14.56 -14.72 25.84
N ASN A 39 14.16 -15.98 26.07
CA ASN A 39 13.85 -16.95 25.02
C ASN A 39 12.37 -16.96 24.62
N ASP A 40 11.52 -16.29 25.39
CA ASP A 40 10.10 -16.19 25.08
C ASP A 40 9.88 -15.47 23.75
N ALA A 41 8.98 -16.02 22.94
CA ALA A 41 8.75 -15.52 21.58
C ALA A 41 8.06 -14.16 21.59
N ASP A 42 7.11 -13.94 22.50
CA ASP A 42 6.38 -12.68 22.61
C ASP A 42 7.30 -11.58 23.17
N PHE A 43 8.20 -11.91 24.11
CA PHE A 43 9.26 -11.01 24.57
C PHE A 43 10.16 -10.58 23.41
N LYS A 44 10.69 -11.53 22.64
CA LYS A 44 11.54 -11.21 21.48
C LYS A 44 10.83 -10.33 20.47
N GLU A 45 9.57 -10.65 20.16
CA GLU A 45 8.78 -9.86 19.22
C GLU A 45 8.51 -8.45 19.73
N SER A 46 8.26 -8.28 21.04
CA SER A 46 8.06 -6.96 21.65
C SER A 46 9.27 -6.03 21.53
N ASN A 47 10.47 -6.60 21.38
CA ASN A 47 11.73 -5.87 21.20
C ASN A 47 12.07 -5.60 19.73
N LYS A 48 11.24 -6.01 18.77
CA LYS A 48 11.45 -5.74 17.34
C LYS A 48 10.75 -4.47 16.91
N MET A 49 11.53 -3.40 16.84
CA MET A 49 11.03 -2.06 16.55
C MET A 49 11.03 -1.81 15.03
N HIS A 50 9.86 -2.00 14.41
CA HIS A 50 9.63 -1.80 12.98
C HIS A 50 9.58 -0.31 12.61
N ALA A 51 10.76 0.31 12.48
CA ALA A 51 10.89 1.76 12.54
C ALA A 51 11.39 2.41 11.24
N VAL A 52 11.13 3.71 11.11
CA VAL A 52 11.83 4.59 10.16
C VAL A 52 12.65 5.61 10.92
N ASN A 53 13.96 5.64 10.73
CA ASN A 53 14.89 6.46 11.53
C ASN A 53 14.78 6.23 13.06
N GLY A 54 14.34 5.04 13.49
CA GLY A 54 14.08 4.72 14.90
C GLY A 54 12.72 5.22 15.44
N TYR A 55 11.89 5.84 14.60
CA TYR A 55 10.54 6.29 14.93
C TYR A 55 9.48 5.25 14.53
N LEU A 56 8.38 5.19 15.27
CA LEU A 56 7.31 4.19 15.13
C LEU A 56 5.92 4.85 15.15
N PHE A 57 4.90 4.18 14.62
CA PHE A 57 3.49 4.55 14.77
C PHE A 57 3.18 6.03 14.49
N GLY A 58 3.77 6.61 13.44
CA GLY A 58 3.45 7.97 13.03
C GLY A 58 4.23 9.08 13.73
N ASN A 59 5.17 8.77 14.62
CA ASN A 59 5.82 9.79 15.46
C ASN A 59 7.11 10.42 14.88
N LEU A 60 7.50 10.12 13.64
CA LEU A 60 8.66 10.70 12.95
C LEU A 60 8.40 12.18 12.63
N PRO A 61 9.14 13.15 13.24
CA PRO A 61 8.92 14.56 12.99
C PRO A 61 9.70 15.07 11.76
N GLY A 62 9.36 16.26 11.30
CA GLY A 62 10.22 17.05 10.38
C GLY A 62 10.09 16.71 8.90
N LEU A 63 9.18 15.82 8.51
CA LEU A 63 8.85 15.56 7.11
C LEU A 63 7.88 16.61 6.55
N ALA A 64 8.32 17.86 6.49
CA ALA A 64 7.51 18.99 6.01
C ALA A 64 8.14 19.63 4.76
N MET A 65 7.33 19.86 3.75
CA MET A 65 7.73 20.47 2.48
C MET A 65 6.63 21.39 1.95
N CYS A 66 6.98 22.20 0.96
CA CYS A 66 6.00 23.05 0.30
C CYS A 66 5.47 22.37 -0.97
N LYS A 67 4.22 22.65 -1.31
CA LYS A 67 3.70 22.35 -2.64
C LYS A 67 4.65 22.90 -3.71
N ASP A 68 4.87 22.11 -4.76
CA ASP A 68 5.75 22.38 -5.90
C ASP A 68 7.26 22.35 -5.60
N ASP A 69 7.69 22.07 -4.35
CA ASP A 69 9.11 21.86 -4.02
C ASP A 69 9.67 20.67 -4.81
N LYS A 70 10.91 20.78 -5.26
CA LYS A 70 11.67 19.62 -5.76
C LYS A 70 12.27 18.90 -4.57
N VAL A 71 11.79 17.69 -4.31
CA VAL A 71 12.14 16.91 -3.13
C VAL A 71 12.96 15.69 -3.54
N SER A 72 14.09 15.48 -2.85
CA SER A 72 14.90 14.27 -2.99
C SER A 72 14.76 13.41 -1.75
N TRP A 73 14.29 12.18 -1.93
CA TRP A 73 14.16 11.17 -0.89
C TRP A 73 15.30 10.17 -1.01
N HIS A 74 16.20 10.17 -0.03
CA HIS A 74 17.29 9.20 0.09
C HIS A 74 16.88 8.11 1.08
N LEU A 75 16.72 6.91 0.58
CA LEU A 75 16.11 5.81 1.31
C LEU A 75 17.11 4.66 1.41
N ILE A 76 17.21 4.05 2.58
CA ILE A 76 18.08 2.90 2.81
C ILE A 76 17.33 1.84 3.61
N GLY A 77 17.45 0.58 3.19
CA GLY A 77 17.07 -0.58 3.98
C GLY A 77 18.29 -1.14 4.70
N LEU A 78 18.17 -1.45 5.98
CA LEU A 78 19.19 -2.19 6.75
C LEU A 78 18.50 -3.27 7.58
N GLY A 79 19.28 -4.22 8.07
CA GLY A 79 18.82 -5.27 8.97
C GLY A 79 19.04 -6.68 8.40
N SER A 80 18.09 -7.57 8.64
CA SER A 80 18.16 -9.00 8.40
C SER A 80 17.37 -9.44 7.16
N HIS A 81 17.22 -10.74 6.92
CA HIS A 81 16.35 -11.24 5.84
C HIS A 81 14.86 -10.90 6.04
N TYR A 82 14.45 -10.46 7.24
CA TYR A 82 13.10 -9.94 7.47
C TYR A 82 12.91 -8.52 6.93
N ASP A 83 13.98 -7.77 6.65
CA ASP A 83 13.95 -6.38 6.18
C ASP A 83 13.65 -6.25 4.68
N MET A 84 12.53 -6.82 4.26
CA MET A 84 11.96 -6.65 2.92
C MET A 84 10.92 -5.54 2.97
N HIS A 85 11.33 -4.32 2.64
CA HIS A 85 10.49 -3.12 2.80
C HIS A 85 9.88 -2.68 1.47
N GLY A 86 8.55 -2.70 1.37
CA GLY A 86 7.83 -2.04 0.28
C GLY A 86 7.49 -0.60 0.64
N VAL A 87 8.43 0.33 0.48
CA VAL A 87 8.20 1.75 0.81
C VAL A 87 7.18 2.34 -0.17
N HIS A 88 6.17 3.02 0.34
CA HIS A 88 5.10 3.64 -0.45
C HIS A 88 4.79 5.04 0.05
N PHE A 89 4.68 5.98 -0.88
CA PHE A 89 4.27 7.36 -0.65
C PHE A 89 2.80 7.51 -1.06
N GLN A 90 1.93 7.65 -0.08
CA GLN A 90 0.50 7.84 -0.34
C GLN A 90 0.25 9.22 -0.95
N GLY A 91 -0.60 9.29 -1.97
CA GLY A 91 -1.12 10.53 -2.56
C GLY A 91 -0.18 11.26 -3.53
N ASN A 92 1.13 10.94 -3.52
CA ASN A 92 2.13 11.50 -4.42
C ASN A 92 2.93 10.38 -5.09
N THR A 93 3.35 10.62 -6.32
CA THR A 93 4.25 9.71 -7.06
C THR A 93 5.69 10.21 -6.99
N ILE A 94 6.61 9.33 -7.35
CA ILE A 94 8.04 9.55 -7.39
C ILE A 94 8.59 9.23 -8.79
N ASP A 95 9.57 10.01 -9.23
CA ASP A 95 10.47 9.62 -10.31
C ASP A 95 11.60 8.79 -9.72
N LEU A 96 11.66 7.53 -10.14
CA LEU A 96 12.73 6.60 -9.84
C LEU A 96 13.50 6.31 -11.12
N ARG A 97 14.58 7.06 -11.35
CA ARG A 97 15.48 6.92 -12.51
C ARG A 97 14.77 7.04 -13.86
N GLY A 98 13.84 7.98 -13.98
CA GLY A 98 13.07 8.25 -15.20
C GLY A 98 11.76 7.47 -15.31
N THR A 99 11.46 6.60 -14.35
CA THR A 99 10.18 5.86 -14.27
C THR A 99 9.29 6.42 -13.18
N THR A 100 7.99 6.54 -13.44
CA THR A 100 6.99 6.96 -12.46
C THR A 100 6.62 5.77 -11.59
N ARG A 101 6.87 5.87 -10.29
CA ARG A 101 6.48 4.90 -9.26
C ARG A 101 5.77 5.65 -8.13
N ASP A 102 5.23 4.94 -7.16
CA ASP A 102 4.75 5.53 -5.91
C ASP A 102 5.44 4.91 -4.69
N GLY A 103 6.51 4.17 -4.95
CA GLY A 103 7.19 3.35 -3.98
C GLY A 103 8.35 2.60 -4.60
N LEU A 104 9.09 1.92 -3.75
CA LEU A 104 10.27 1.13 -4.10
C LEU A 104 10.50 0.05 -3.05
N ALA A 105 11.10 -1.05 -3.49
CA ALA A 105 11.54 -2.10 -2.58
C ALA A 105 12.93 -1.76 -2.02
N LEU A 106 13.09 -1.90 -0.70
CA LEU A 106 14.38 -1.85 -0.02
C LEU A 106 14.64 -3.20 0.66
N PHE A 107 15.90 -3.62 0.61
CA PHE A 107 16.42 -4.84 1.23
C PHE A 107 17.65 -4.44 2.07
N PRO A 108 18.21 -5.34 2.90
CA PRO A 108 19.42 -5.03 3.66
C PRO A 108 20.54 -4.47 2.78
N HIS A 109 21.10 -3.34 3.20
CA HIS A 109 22.15 -2.58 2.51
C HIS A 109 21.77 -2.00 1.14
N LEU A 110 20.51 -2.09 0.73
CA LEU A 110 20.03 -1.43 -0.48
C LEU A 110 19.69 0.02 -0.19
N SER A 111 20.17 0.93 -1.04
CA SER A 111 19.77 2.34 -1.02
C SER A 111 19.21 2.78 -2.36
N GLY A 112 18.29 3.74 -2.31
CA GLY A 112 17.64 4.35 -3.45
C GLY A 112 17.51 5.85 -3.26
N THR A 113 17.52 6.59 -4.36
CA THR A 113 17.15 8.01 -4.36
C THR A 113 15.99 8.20 -5.31
N ALA A 114 14.91 8.79 -4.80
CA ALA A 114 13.70 9.05 -5.54
C ALA A 114 13.41 10.55 -5.53
N LEU A 115 12.97 11.08 -6.66
CA LEU A 115 12.59 12.48 -6.79
C LEU A 115 11.08 12.61 -6.70
N MET A 116 10.60 13.63 -6.00
CA MET A 116 9.17 13.92 -5.86
C MET A 116 8.94 15.41 -6.07
N GLN A 117 7.81 15.75 -6.67
CA GLN A 117 7.30 17.12 -6.68
C GLN A 117 5.83 17.07 -6.24
N PRO A 118 5.53 17.39 -4.97
CA PRO A 118 4.18 17.27 -4.45
C PRO A 118 3.30 18.39 -5.02
N ASP A 119 2.14 18.03 -5.56
CA ASP A 119 1.25 18.96 -6.25
C ASP A 119 -0.01 19.33 -5.46
N ARG A 120 -0.18 18.71 -4.28
CA ARG A 120 -1.32 18.94 -3.38
C ARG A 120 -0.89 19.19 -1.96
N VAL A 121 -1.60 20.15 -1.36
CA VAL A 121 -1.50 20.49 0.05
C VAL A 121 -2.27 19.47 0.86
N GLY A 122 -1.72 19.07 2.00
CA GLY A 122 -2.35 18.12 2.91
C GLY A 122 -1.32 17.31 3.68
N THR A 123 -1.84 16.40 4.50
CA THR A 123 -1.05 15.42 5.24
C THR A 123 -1.15 14.07 4.55
N PHE A 124 -0.02 13.44 4.31
CA PHE A 124 0.08 12.19 3.57
C PHE A 124 0.88 11.17 4.37
N LYS A 125 0.88 9.91 3.94
CA LYS A 125 1.58 8.82 4.62
C LYS A 125 2.79 8.34 3.81
N VAL A 126 3.92 8.11 4.47
CA VAL A 126 5.03 7.29 3.96
C VAL A 126 5.08 6.03 4.81
N VAL A 127 4.89 4.87 4.17
CA VAL A 127 4.65 3.61 4.90
C VAL A 127 5.42 2.45 4.27
N CYS A 128 5.70 1.44 5.06
CA CYS A 128 6.04 0.12 4.53
C CYS A 128 4.76 -0.65 4.25
N ARG A 129 4.63 -1.24 3.07
CA ARG A 129 3.45 -2.02 2.63
C ARG A 129 3.59 -3.51 2.90
N THR A 130 4.73 -3.95 3.41
CA THR A 130 4.88 -5.29 4.00
C THR A 130 3.97 -5.36 5.22
N PHE A 131 2.99 -6.27 5.19
CA PHE A 131 1.84 -6.24 6.12
C PHE A 131 2.26 -6.26 7.59
N ASP A 132 3.19 -7.13 7.94
CA ASP A 132 3.72 -7.24 9.30
C ASP A 132 4.35 -5.92 9.76
N HIS A 133 5.24 -5.35 8.94
CA HIS A 133 5.92 -4.09 9.26
C HIS A 133 4.92 -2.92 9.40
N PHE A 134 3.89 -2.88 8.55
CA PHE A 134 2.84 -1.86 8.61
C PHE A 134 2.04 -1.91 9.92
N VAL A 135 1.64 -3.11 10.34
CA VAL A 135 0.89 -3.32 11.58
C VAL A 135 1.76 -2.98 12.78
N SER A 136 3.03 -3.38 12.74
CA SER A 136 4.03 -3.18 13.80
C SER A 136 4.59 -1.75 13.85
N GLY A 137 4.09 -0.82 13.03
CA GLY A 137 4.29 0.61 13.25
C GLY A 137 5.16 1.33 12.22
N MET A 138 5.60 0.66 11.15
CA MET A 138 6.43 1.26 10.10
C MET A 138 5.60 2.13 9.13
N LYS A 139 5.05 3.22 9.68
CA LYS A 139 4.15 4.16 9.01
C LYS A 139 4.33 5.54 9.60
N HIS A 140 4.53 6.54 8.75
CA HIS A 140 4.76 7.93 9.15
C HIS A 140 3.98 8.90 8.28
N LEU A 141 3.92 10.15 8.75
CA LEU A 141 3.25 11.24 8.06
C LEU A 141 4.28 12.18 7.45
N TYR A 142 3.95 12.74 6.29
CA TYR A 142 4.63 13.90 5.75
C TYR A 142 3.60 14.97 5.40
N GLU A 143 3.99 16.23 5.58
CA GLU A 143 3.12 17.39 5.41
C GLU A 143 3.55 18.19 4.18
N VAL A 144 2.58 18.54 3.34
CA VAL A 144 2.76 19.45 2.22
C VAL A 144 1.95 20.70 2.48
N SER A 145 2.62 21.83 2.72
CA SER A 145 1.98 23.10 3.03
C SER A 145 1.93 24.04 1.81
N SER A 146 1.00 24.98 1.83
CA SER A 146 0.95 26.07 0.84
C SER A 146 1.93 27.18 1.23
N CYS A 147 3.14 27.18 0.67
CA CYS A 147 4.17 28.17 1.02
C CYS A 147 4.31 29.33 0.02
N ARG A 148 3.84 29.12 -1.22
CA ARG A 148 3.92 30.11 -2.31
C ARG A 148 2.52 30.30 -2.87
N ASN A 149 2.17 31.53 -3.25
CA ASN A 149 0.93 31.81 -3.98
C ASN A 149 1.01 31.19 -5.38
N SER A 150 0.67 29.91 -5.48
CA SER A 150 0.59 29.19 -6.75
C SER A 150 -0.70 29.58 -7.45
N THR A 151 -0.56 30.35 -8.53
CA THR A 151 -1.65 30.77 -9.42
C THR A 151 -1.68 29.89 -10.65
N ARG A 152 -2.13 28.64 -10.49
CA ARG A 152 -2.77 27.82 -11.53
C ARG A 152 -3.09 26.45 -10.96
N GLY A 153 -4.36 26.17 -10.70
CA GLY A 153 -4.82 24.78 -10.75
C GLY A 153 -4.66 24.31 -12.20
N GLN A 154 -3.93 23.21 -12.43
CA GLN A 154 -4.00 22.55 -13.72
C GLN A 154 -5.44 22.10 -13.92
N GLN A 155 -6.14 22.74 -14.86
CA GLN A 155 -7.48 22.34 -15.22
C GLN A 155 -7.37 21.02 -15.96
N GLN A 156 -7.86 19.94 -15.34
CA GLN A 156 -7.96 18.62 -15.96
C GLN A 156 -8.84 18.77 -17.22
N ARG A 157 -8.24 18.57 -18.40
CA ARG A 157 -8.90 18.72 -19.71
C ARG A 157 -9.27 17.39 -20.36
N GLY A 158 -8.98 16.27 -19.70
CA GLY A 158 -9.30 14.94 -20.20
C GLY A 158 -10.77 14.57 -20.01
N ALA A 159 -11.09 13.35 -20.43
CA ALA A 159 -12.43 12.80 -20.36
C ALA A 159 -12.77 12.36 -18.92
N MET A 160 -14.07 12.36 -18.63
CA MET A 160 -14.59 11.73 -17.41
C MET A 160 -14.93 10.26 -17.71
N ARG A 161 -14.28 9.33 -17.01
CA ARG A 161 -14.48 7.89 -17.16
C ARG A 161 -15.28 7.37 -15.97
N LEU A 162 -16.50 6.89 -16.24
CA LEU A 162 -17.40 6.37 -15.22
C LEU A 162 -17.30 4.85 -15.14
N TYR A 163 -17.00 4.36 -13.95
CA TYR A 163 -17.04 2.95 -13.60
C TYR A 163 -18.03 2.72 -12.47
N TYR A 164 -18.71 1.58 -12.53
CA TYR A 164 -19.56 1.12 -11.46
C TYR A 164 -18.91 -0.10 -10.88
N ILE A 165 -18.61 -0.15 -9.60
CA ILE A 165 -17.86 -1.26 -9.02
C ILE A 165 -18.61 -1.75 -7.79
N ALA A 166 -18.72 -3.06 -7.57
CA ALA A 166 -19.34 -3.59 -6.35
C ALA A 166 -18.42 -4.57 -5.63
N ALA A 167 -18.21 -4.41 -4.32
CA ALA A 167 -17.57 -5.42 -3.49
C ALA A 167 -18.60 -6.48 -3.09
N GLU A 168 -18.38 -7.73 -3.51
CA GLU A 168 -19.28 -8.86 -3.24
C GLU A 168 -18.48 -10.04 -2.69
N GLU A 169 -18.99 -10.67 -1.65
CA GLU A 169 -18.41 -11.85 -1.01
C GLU A 169 -18.75 -13.10 -1.82
N VAL A 170 -17.74 -13.77 -2.38
CA VAL A 170 -17.94 -15.04 -3.11
C VAL A 170 -17.07 -16.15 -2.55
N GLU A 171 -17.56 -17.39 -2.59
CA GLU A 171 -16.75 -18.57 -2.32
C GLU A 171 -15.77 -18.80 -3.48
N TRP A 172 -14.49 -19.02 -3.16
CA TRP A 172 -13.44 -19.18 -4.16
C TRP A 172 -12.64 -20.46 -3.98
N ASP A 173 -12.50 -21.23 -5.07
CA ASP A 173 -11.66 -22.43 -5.13
C ASP A 173 -10.38 -22.14 -5.93
N TYR A 174 -9.25 -22.06 -5.22
CA TYR A 174 -7.92 -21.86 -5.80
C TYR A 174 -7.47 -23.01 -6.72
N ALA A 175 -7.98 -24.22 -6.51
CA ALA A 175 -7.53 -25.42 -7.18
C ALA A 175 -8.73 -26.25 -7.69
N SER A 176 -9.64 -25.58 -8.39
CA SER A 176 -10.84 -26.19 -8.99
C SER A 176 -10.54 -27.40 -9.88
N ASN A 177 -9.36 -27.47 -10.50
CA ASN A 177 -8.90 -28.63 -11.25
C ASN A 177 -7.64 -29.28 -10.63
N LYS A 178 -7.84 -30.10 -9.60
CA LYS A 178 -6.79 -30.87 -8.91
C LYS A 178 -6.04 -31.86 -9.82
N SER A 179 -6.58 -32.20 -11.00
CA SER A 179 -5.94 -33.12 -11.95
C SER A 179 -4.83 -32.47 -12.79
N SER A 180 -4.79 -31.13 -12.83
CA SER A 180 -3.78 -30.35 -13.54
C SER A 180 -2.60 -29.91 -12.67
N ALA A 181 -2.67 -30.19 -11.36
CA ALA A 181 -1.53 -30.00 -10.48
C ALA A 181 -0.39 -30.92 -10.94
N PRO A 182 0.84 -30.41 -11.11
CA PRO A 182 1.99 -31.24 -11.41
C PRO A 182 2.05 -32.40 -10.41
N LYS A 183 2.21 -33.65 -10.88
CA LYS A 183 2.46 -34.83 -10.04
C LYS A 183 3.86 -34.76 -9.40
N ILE A 184 4.18 -33.66 -8.72
CA ILE A 184 5.48 -33.38 -8.10
C ILE A 184 5.62 -34.11 -6.76
N TYR A 185 4.54 -34.68 -6.22
CA TYR A 185 4.60 -35.45 -4.99
C TYR A 185 4.00 -36.85 -5.18
N ASN A 186 4.89 -37.86 -5.20
CA ASN A 186 4.53 -39.22 -4.80
C ASN A 186 4.37 -39.17 -3.27
N ILE A 187 3.22 -38.69 -2.80
CA ILE A 187 2.93 -38.64 -1.36
C ILE A 187 2.76 -40.09 -0.91
N SER A 188 3.86 -40.71 -0.47
CA SER A 188 3.80 -41.90 0.37
C SER A 188 2.84 -41.59 1.51
N SER A 189 1.87 -42.47 1.67
CA SER A 189 0.66 -42.37 2.49
C SER A 189 0.89 -42.28 4.00
N ASN A 190 1.79 -41.41 4.47
CA ASN A 190 2.05 -41.18 5.89
C ASN A 190 2.48 -39.73 6.27
N GLU A 191 2.46 -38.78 5.34
CA GLU A 191 2.60 -37.36 5.67
C GLU A 191 1.38 -36.56 5.20
N GLU A 192 0.31 -36.59 6.00
CA GLU A 192 -0.84 -35.66 5.89
C GLU A 192 -0.44 -34.19 6.21
N ARG A 193 0.80 -33.77 5.95
CA ARG A 193 1.25 -32.38 6.14
C ARG A 193 1.17 -31.53 4.89
N CYS A 194 0.84 -32.11 3.72
CA CYS A 194 0.46 -31.33 2.55
C CYS A 194 -1.03 -30.96 2.62
N VAL A 195 -1.27 -29.83 3.29
CA VAL A 195 -2.33 -28.88 2.96
C VAL A 195 -3.74 -29.47 2.85
N ARG A 196 -4.29 -29.94 3.98
CA ARG A 196 -5.72 -29.70 4.21
C ARG A 196 -5.90 -28.19 4.31
N PHE A 197 -5.98 -27.51 3.15
CA PHE A 197 -6.93 -26.41 3.07
C PHE A 197 -8.27 -27.08 3.41
N ARG A 198 -8.67 -27.04 4.70
CA ARG A 198 -10.09 -26.80 4.96
C ARG A 198 -10.39 -25.64 4.02
N ALA A 199 -11.34 -25.84 3.11
CA ALA A 199 -11.94 -24.73 2.40
C ALA A 199 -12.45 -23.79 3.49
N PHE A 200 -11.56 -22.94 3.98
CA PHE A 200 -11.94 -21.70 4.57
C PHE A 200 -12.71 -21.07 3.44
N ASN A 201 -13.99 -20.81 3.68
CA ASN A 201 -14.77 -19.92 2.85
C ASN A 201 -14.01 -18.59 2.88
N PHE A 202 -13.03 -18.45 1.99
CA PHE A 202 -12.42 -17.18 1.70
C PHE A 202 -13.47 -16.47 0.88
N TYR A 203 -14.20 -15.58 1.54
CA TYR A 203 -15.00 -14.59 0.85
C TYR A 203 -14.03 -13.70 0.07
N LEU A 204 -13.94 -13.96 -1.23
CA LEU A 204 -13.16 -13.15 -2.15
C LEU A 204 -14.03 -11.94 -2.54
N PHE A 205 -13.44 -10.75 -2.51
CA PHE A 205 -14.09 -9.53 -3.00
C PHE A 205 -13.90 -9.42 -4.51
N ILE A 206 -14.87 -9.91 -5.28
CA ILE A 206 -14.86 -9.61 -6.71
C ILE A 206 -15.49 -8.24 -6.89
N LEU A 207 -14.66 -7.29 -7.24
CA LEU A 207 -15.10 -6.00 -7.76
C LEU A 207 -15.74 -6.27 -9.13
N GLN A 208 -17.04 -6.03 -9.28
CA GLN A 208 -17.76 -6.26 -10.55
C GLN A 208 -18.27 -4.95 -11.16
N LEU A 209 -18.23 -4.85 -12.49
CA LEU A 209 -18.80 -3.71 -13.20
C LEU A 209 -20.33 -3.72 -13.10
N TRP A 210 -20.90 -2.77 -12.35
CA TRP A 210 -22.36 -2.65 -12.18
C TRP A 210 -22.96 -1.67 -13.20
N ALA A 211 -23.06 -2.09 -14.47
CA ALA A 211 -23.97 -1.41 -15.39
C ALA A 211 -25.30 -2.16 -15.44
N CYS A 212 -26.41 -1.44 -15.61
CA CYS A 212 -27.74 -1.99 -15.86
C CYS A 212 -27.81 -2.63 -17.26
N PHE A 213 -27.01 -3.67 -17.47
CA PHE A 213 -27.00 -4.53 -18.65
C PHE A 213 -27.15 -5.98 -18.17
N PRO A 214 -27.85 -6.84 -18.93
CA PRO A 214 -27.95 -8.26 -18.60
C PRO A 214 -26.52 -8.83 -18.52
N GLN A 215 -26.36 -9.86 -17.68
CA GLN A 215 -25.13 -10.65 -17.45
C GLN A 215 -24.02 -10.42 -18.48
N PRO A 216 -22.75 -10.25 -18.09
CA PRO A 216 -21.65 -10.11 -19.04
C PRO A 216 -21.74 -11.23 -20.08
N SER A 217 -22.17 -10.85 -21.28
CA SER A 217 -22.26 -11.73 -22.42
C SER A 217 -20.82 -12.05 -22.79
N GLY A 218 -20.42 -13.29 -22.53
CA GLY A 218 -19.20 -13.87 -23.08
C GLY A 218 -17.90 -13.27 -22.57
N ARG A 219 -17.67 -13.20 -21.26
CA ARG A 219 -16.28 -13.35 -20.79
C ARG A 219 -15.91 -14.80 -21.10
N SER A 220 -15.02 -15.01 -22.07
CA SER A 220 -14.44 -16.32 -22.38
C SER A 220 -14.13 -17.04 -21.07
N ASN A 221 -14.86 -18.13 -20.81
CA ASN A 221 -14.92 -18.87 -19.55
C ASN A 221 -13.60 -19.58 -19.17
N ARG A 222 -12.46 -19.17 -19.75
CA ARG A 222 -11.19 -19.88 -19.57
C ARG A 222 -10.37 -19.41 -18.38
N PHE A 223 -10.59 -18.20 -17.86
CA PHE A 223 -9.85 -17.69 -16.70
C PHE A 223 -10.74 -16.77 -15.85
N LYS A 224 -11.32 -17.29 -14.77
CA LYS A 224 -11.80 -16.44 -13.68
C LYS A 224 -10.57 -15.99 -12.90
N ILE A 225 -10.24 -14.71 -12.98
CA ILE A 225 -9.09 -14.10 -12.27
C ILE A 225 -9.63 -13.46 -10.99
N GLN A 226 -8.89 -13.56 -9.89
CA GLN A 226 -9.26 -12.97 -8.59
C GLN A 226 -9.26 -11.44 -8.58
N GLU A 227 -8.66 -10.84 -9.58
CA GLU A 227 -8.53 -9.40 -9.74
C GLU A 227 -9.87 -8.77 -10.15
N GLY A 228 -10.12 -7.56 -9.65
CA GLY A 228 -11.25 -6.75 -10.10
C GLY A 228 -11.14 -6.33 -11.58
N PRO A 229 -12.09 -5.54 -12.11
CA PRO A 229 -12.04 -5.07 -13.49
C PRO A 229 -10.79 -4.23 -13.76
N LEU A 230 -10.31 -4.28 -15.00
CA LEU A 230 -9.29 -3.36 -15.46
C LEU A 230 -9.89 -1.97 -15.66
N LEU A 231 -9.38 -1.00 -14.91
CA LEU A 231 -9.72 0.42 -15.06
C LEU A 231 -8.66 1.07 -15.96
N HIS A 232 -9.10 1.79 -16.98
CA HIS A 232 -8.21 2.44 -17.94
C HIS A 232 -8.45 3.94 -17.90
N ALA A 233 -7.37 4.72 -17.87
CA ALA A 233 -7.42 6.16 -17.94
C ALA A 233 -6.17 6.69 -18.66
N GLU A 234 -6.31 7.86 -19.29
CA GLU A 234 -5.21 8.61 -19.88
C GLU A 234 -4.84 9.79 -18.98
N VAL A 235 -3.62 10.30 -19.17
CA VAL A 235 -3.17 11.52 -18.49
C VAL A 235 -4.13 12.67 -18.83
N GLY A 236 -4.64 13.32 -17.79
CA GLY A 236 -5.61 14.41 -17.86
C GLY A 236 -7.05 13.98 -17.57
N ASP A 237 -7.35 12.68 -17.53
CA ASP A 237 -8.70 12.17 -17.28
C ASP A 237 -9.11 12.29 -15.81
N SER A 238 -10.42 12.21 -15.57
CA SER A 238 -10.99 11.99 -14.24
C SER A 238 -11.74 10.67 -14.22
N VAL A 239 -11.43 9.80 -13.27
CA VAL A 239 -12.11 8.52 -13.06
C VAL A 239 -13.14 8.69 -11.95
N LEU A 240 -14.40 8.44 -12.27
CA LEU A 240 -15.51 8.44 -11.31
C LEU A 240 -15.95 7.00 -11.07
N ILE A 241 -15.94 6.58 -9.81
CA ILE A 241 -16.28 5.21 -9.41
C ILE A 241 -17.49 5.25 -8.52
N VAL A 242 -18.61 4.72 -9.02
CA VAL A 242 -19.80 4.44 -8.21
C VAL A 242 -19.61 3.07 -7.57
N PHE A 243 -19.21 3.07 -6.31
CA PHE A 243 -18.86 1.88 -5.56
C PHE A 243 -20.02 1.42 -4.68
N LYS A 244 -20.47 0.18 -4.84
CA LYS A 244 -21.48 -0.46 -3.98
C LYS A 244 -20.86 -1.51 -3.09
N ASN A 245 -21.06 -1.40 -1.78
CA ASN A 245 -20.64 -2.43 -0.86
C ASN A 245 -21.78 -3.45 -0.65
N LYS A 246 -21.68 -4.64 -1.25
CA LYS A 246 -22.61 -5.76 -1.00
C LYS A 246 -22.07 -6.76 0.03
N ALA A 247 -20.88 -6.51 0.57
CA ALA A 247 -20.26 -7.38 1.57
C ALA A 247 -20.82 -7.12 2.97
N ASN A 248 -20.40 -7.96 3.92
CA ASN A 248 -20.81 -7.87 5.32
C ASN A 248 -19.87 -7.00 6.17
N ARG A 249 -18.81 -6.43 5.57
CA ARG A 249 -17.82 -5.59 6.24
C ARG A 249 -17.66 -4.24 5.54
N PRO A 250 -17.22 -3.19 6.24
CA PRO A 250 -16.89 -1.91 5.62
C PRO A 250 -15.74 -2.06 4.61
N TYR A 251 -15.90 -1.45 3.43
CA TYR A 251 -14.90 -1.44 2.36
C TYR A 251 -14.77 -0.04 1.77
N SER A 252 -13.60 0.24 1.21
CA SER A 252 -13.37 1.44 0.40
C SER A 252 -12.73 1.06 -0.93
N ILE A 253 -12.48 2.05 -1.78
CA ILE A 253 -11.67 1.85 -2.97
C ILE A 253 -10.69 3.01 -3.12
N SER A 254 -9.42 2.66 -3.19
CA SER A 254 -8.28 3.56 -3.34
C SER A 254 -7.32 2.97 -4.36
N ALA A 255 -6.55 3.81 -5.04
CA ALA A 255 -5.59 3.36 -6.02
C ALA A 255 -4.21 4.00 -5.83
N HIS A 256 -3.19 3.21 -6.11
CA HIS A 256 -1.82 3.66 -6.24
C HIS A 256 -1.68 4.67 -7.38
N GLY A 257 -0.69 5.56 -7.25
CA GLY A 257 -0.29 6.52 -8.28
C GLY A 257 -1.29 7.61 -8.67
N ILE A 258 -2.56 7.56 -8.26
CA ILE A 258 -3.59 8.55 -8.64
C ILE A 258 -3.78 9.65 -7.62
N GLU A 259 -4.48 10.72 -8.02
CA GLU A 259 -4.85 11.82 -7.14
C GLU A 259 -6.29 11.64 -6.64
N GLU A 260 -6.48 11.30 -5.37
CA GLU A 260 -7.81 11.15 -4.74
C GLU A 260 -8.41 12.50 -4.35
N VAL A 261 -9.57 12.84 -4.91
CA VAL A 261 -10.30 14.07 -4.56
C VAL A 261 -11.11 13.85 -3.29
N GLY A 262 -11.03 14.80 -2.34
CA GLY A 262 -11.78 14.78 -1.07
C GLY A 262 -11.00 14.29 0.15
N CYS A 263 -9.75 13.86 -0.01
CA CYS A 263 -8.87 13.43 1.09
C CYS A 263 -7.95 14.56 1.62
N GLU A 264 -8.42 15.82 1.61
CA GLU A 264 -7.59 17.01 1.95
C GLU A 264 -7.42 17.22 3.46
N GLU A 265 -8.50 17.03 4.21
CA GLU A 265 -8.53 17.28 5.66
C GLU A 265 -8.17 16.03 6.47
N GLN A 266 -8.34 14.83 5.89
CA GLN A 266 -8.00 13.56 6.50
C GLN A 266 -7.28 12.65 5.48
N PRO A 267 -6.16 12.02 5.86
CA PRO A 267 -5.37 11.15 4.96
C PRO A 267 -6.05 9.81 4.68
N GLU A 268 -7.31 9.65 5.05
CA GLU A 268 -8.04 8.38 4.98
C GLU A 268 -9.14 8.47 3.93
N THR A 269 -9.14 7.51 3.02
CA THR A 269 -10.18 7.37 2.02
C THR A 269 -11.52 7.07 2.72
N PRO A 270 -12.62 7.74 2.32
CA PRO A 270 -13.93 7.46 2.90
C PRO A 270 -14.29 5.98 2.82
N VAL A 271 -14.87 5.43 3.89
CA VAL A 271 -15.31 4.03 3.95
C VAL A 271 -16.78 3.93 3.55
N THR A 272 -17.14 2.89 2.80
CA THR A 272 -18.53 2.56 2.43
C THR A 272 -19.01 1.39 3.29
N LEU A 273 -20.08 1.61 4.06
CA LEU A 273 -20.63 0.58 4.94
C LEU A 273 -21.40 -0.50 4.15
N PRO A 274 -21.62 -1.69 4.74
CA PRO A 274 -22.45 -2.73 4.13
C PRO A 274 -23.80 -2.22 3.63
N GLY A 275 -24.12 -2.50 2.37
CA GLY A 275 -25.36 -2.08 1.70
C GLY A 275 -25.33 -0.68 1.08
N GLU A 276 -24.34 0.16 1.43
CA GLU A 276 -24.24 1.53 0.94
C GLU A 276 -23.61 1.62 -0.45
N ILE A 277 -23.82 2.80 -1.07
CA ILE A 277 -23.16 3.21 -2.30
C ILE A 277 -22.44 4.52 -2.03
N ASN A 278 -21.16 4.57 -2.38
CA ASN A 278 -20.38 5.80 -2.33
C ASN A 278 -19.75 6.07 -3.71
N THR A 279 -19.45 7.34 -4.00
CA THR A 279 -18.82 7.73 -5.25
C THR A 279 -17.43 8.28 -4.98
N TYR A 280 -16.42 7.65 -5.58
CA TYR A 280 -15.01 8.04 -5.48
C TYR A 280 -14.58 8.75 -6.76
N ARG A 281 -13.80 9.82 -6.61
CA ARG A 281 -13.25 10.57 -7.75
C ARG A 281 -11.73 10.57 -7.68
N TRP A 282 -11.11 10.09 -8.75
CA TRP A 282 -9.67 10.12 -8.95
C TRP A 282 -9.36 11.02 -10.15
N ASN A 283 -8.41 11.92 -9.98
CA ASN A 283 -7.82 12.63 -11.10
C ASN A 283 -6.54 11.90 -11.54
N VAL A 284 -6.23 11.95 -12.84
CA VAL A 284 -5.03 11.34 -13.42
C VAL A 284 -4.10 12.45 -13.92
N PRO A 285 -3.39 13.17 -13.03
CA PRO A 285 -2.40 14.16 -13.45
C PRO A 285 -1.23 13.53 -14.21
N GLU A 286 -0.39 14.36 -14.82
CA GLU A 286 0.80 13.91 -15.57
C GLU A 286 1.71 13.01 -14.72
N ARG A 287 1.88 13.34 -13.44
CA ARG A 287 2.66 12.53 -12.48
C ARG A 287 2.09 11.14 -12.20
N SER A 288 0.84 10.87 -12.56
CA SER A 288 0.19 9.55 -12.42
C SER A 288 0.39 8.67 -13.66
N GLY A 289 0.86 9.26 -14.76
CA GLY A 289 1.15 8.59 -16.01
C GLY A 289 2.60 8.10 -16.14
N PRO A 290 2.95 7.52 -17.30
CA PRO A 290 4.30 7.05 -17.59
C PRO A 290 5.37 8.12 -17.41
N GLY A 291 6.48 7.75 -16.79
CA GLY A 291 7.69 8.56 -16.75
C GLY A 291 8.41 8.59 -18.11
N LYS A 292 9.51 9.34 -18.19
CA LYS A 292 10.28 9.53 -19.44
C LYS A 292 10.79 8.23 -20.06
N THR A 293 11.09 7.23 -19.22
CA THR A 293 11.63 5.93 -19.65
C THR A 293 10.63 4.79 -19.47
N ASP A 294 9.41 5.08 -19.02
CA ASP A 294 8.36 4.07 -18.95
C ASP A 294 7.77 3.78 -20.35
N PRO A 295 7.14 2.60 -20.54
CA PRO A 295 6.29 2.36 -21.69
C PRO A 295 5.06 3.28 -21.68
N ASN A 296 4.36 3.37 -22.82
CA ASN A 296 3.17 4.23 -22.99
C ASN A 296 2.04 3.94 -21.98
N CYS A 297 2.03 2.77 -21.35
CA CYS A 297 1.06 2.39 -20.32
C CYS A 297 1.81 1.82 -19.11
N ILE A 298 1.51 2.34 -17.92
CA ILE A 298 1.97 1.79 -16.64
C ILE A 298 0.77 1.28 -15.84
N THR A 299 1.00 0.36 -14.90
CA THR A 299 -0.04 -0.28 -14.11
C THR A 299 -0.01 0.19 -12.66
N TRP A 300 -1.19 0.43 -12.11
CA TRP A 300 -1.39 0.71 -10.69
C TRP A 300 -2.35 -0.31 -10.10
N VAL A 301 -2.19 -0.58 -8.80
CA VAL A 301 -3.08 -1.45 -8.05
C VAL A 301 -4.11 -0.61 -7.32
N TYR A 302 -5.36 -1.06 -7.30
CA TYR A 302 -6.39 -0.52 -6.44
C TYR A 302 -6.87 -1.56 -5.43
N TYR A 303 -7.24 -1.10 -4.24
CA TYR A 303 -7.54 -1.94 -3.08
C TYR A 303 -8.42 -1.16 -2.09
N SER A 304 -8.91 -1.86 -1.07
CA SER A 304 -9.62 -1.24 0.05
C SER A 304 -8.63 -0.75 1.11
N THR A 305 -8.82 0.47 1.57
CA THR A 305 -8.05 1.08 2.67
C THR A 305 -8.74 0.93 4.04
N ALA A 306 -10.00 0.47 4.08
CA ALA A 306 -10.76 0.30 5.33
C ALA A 306 -10.06 -0.63 6.35
N ASN A 307 -9.43 -1.70 5.85
CA ASN A 307 -8.44 -2.47 6.58
C ASN A 307 -7.37 -2.90 5.58
N PHE A 308 -6.17 -2.35 5.67
CA PHE A 308 -5.14 -2.64 4.67
C PHE A 308 -4.70 -4.12 4.66
N VAL A 309 -4.77 -4.81 5.80
CA VAL A 309 -4.26 -6.19 5.93
C VAL A 309 -5.35 -7.24 5.70
N LYS A 310 -6.63 -6.90 5.82
CA LYS A 310 -7.76 -7.85 5.82
C LYS A 310 -8.76 -7.64 4.70
#